data_AF-A0A412I9X4-F1
#
_entry.id   AF-A0A412I9X4-F1
#
_cell.length_a   1.000
_cell.length_b   1.000
_cell.length_c   1.000
_cell.angle_alpha   90.00
_cell.angle_beta   90.00
_cell.angle_gamma   90.00
#
_symmetry.space_group_name_H-M   'P 1'
#
loop_
_entity.id
_entity.type
_entity.pdbx_description
1 polymer ?
#
loop_
_entity_poly.entity_id
_entity_poly.type
_entity_poly.pdbx_seq_one_letter_code
_entity_poly.pdbx_strand_id
1 'polypeptide(L)'
;MDYLIIGILFFIGNVIWSITFLFYQSYAKKKGENIAAKEDSKEIAMLTELGKNMATKSDIHEITLIAERTKNEAAKESAQNISYETEKGRNLATKEDIEEITKGMEIIKNEISFENQRKHNFIEARTERFINILNRAGEIQSYQATLMYYLYNNSSVDRIMDLIEQINKDMQIITYETRMILVSFEDVSPLIPLSNLNDNVFHLGTEICVHASHAISYITNWNKMYELHIQTKEQSFIEKAIENKNKLEYLQKNISYEYKDKVQENMEEYILLLHRLFGNEIFIKYKIKPER
;
A
#
# COMPACT_ATOMS: atom_id res chain seq x y z
N MET A 1 -124.21 99.33 -30.53
CA MET A 1 -123.15 98.91 -31.48
C MET A 1 -121.76 98.82 -30.82
N ASP A 2 -121.60 99.24 -29.56
CA ASP A 2 -120.26 99.46 -28.97
C ASP A 2 -119.61 98.22 -28.33
N TYR A 3 -120.37 97.18 -27.98
CA TYR A 3 -119.83 95.98 -27.33
C TYR A 3 -119.07 95.02 -28.26
N LEU A 4 -119.23 95.15 -29.58
CA LEU A 4 -118.62 94.25 -30.56
C LEU A 4 -117.12 94.53 -30.76
N ILE A 5 -116.71 95.80 -30.65
CA ILE A 5 -115.34 96.24 -30.94
C ILE A 5 -114.38 95.80 -29.83
N ILE A 6 -114.81 95.86 -28.57
CA ILE A 6 -114.01 95.47 -27.40
C ILE A 6 -113.70 93.96 -27.41
N GLY A 7 -114.66 93.13 -27.85
CA GLY A 7 -114.46 91.68 -27.95
C GLY A 7 -113.38 91.29 -28.97
N ILE A 8 -113.29 92.03 -30.08
CA ILE A 8 -112.30 91.74 -31.14
C ILE A 8 -110.87 92.07 -30.67
N LEU A 9 -110.69 93.20 -29.97
CA LEU A 9 -109.37 93.59 -29.45
C LEU A 9 -108.83 92.60 -28.41
N PHE A 10 -109.69 92.05 -27.55
CA PHE A 10 -109.29 91.05 -26.56
C PHE A 10 -108.87 89.71 -27.20
N PHE A 11 -109.50 89.36 -28.33
CA PHE A 11 -109.17 88.15 -29.07
C PHE A 11 -107.80 88.23 -29.74
N ILE A 12 -107.47 89.37 -30.35
CA ILE A 12 -106.19 89.58 -31.06
C ILE A 12 -105.01 89.52 -30.08
N GLY A 13 -105.14 90.11 -28.88
CA GLY A 13 -104.07 90.09 -27.88
C GLY A 13 -103.68 88.69 -27.42
N ASN A 14 -104.65 87.78 -27.24
CA ASN A 14 -104.40 86.41 -26.80
C ASN A 14 -103.73 85.54 -27.88
N VAL A 15 -104.06 85.79 -29.16
CA VAL A 15 -103.46 85.06 -30.29
C VAL A 15 -101.97 85.36 -30.41
N ILE A 16 -101.59 86.64 -30.31
CA ILE A 16 -100.17 87.06 -30.38
C ILE A 16 -99.38 86.44 -29.23
N TRP A 17 -99.96 86.39 -28.03
CA TRP A 17 -99.22 85.87 -26.88
C TRP A 17 -98.97 84.35 -26.97
N SER A 18 -99.97 83.62 -27.48
CA SER A 18 -99.91 82.17 -27.70
C SER A 18 -98.82 81.77 -28.71
N ILE A 19 -98.65 82.54 -29.79
CA ILE A 19 -97.64 82.25 -30.82
C ILE A 19 -96.22 82.42 -30.27
N THR A 20 -95.99 83.48 -29.49
CA THR A 20 -94.66 83.78 -28.94
C THR A 20 -94.19 82.69 -27.96
N PHE A 21 -95.11 82.14 -27.16
CA PHE A 21 -94.83 81.06 -26.22
C PHE A 21 -94.44 79.74 -26.91
N LEU A 22 -95.07 79.43 -28.05
CA LEU A 22 -94.77 78.23 -28.84
C LEU A 22 -93.35 78.24 -29.43
N PHE A 23 -92.87 79.40 -29.89
CA PHE A 23 -91.50 79.52 -30.41
C PHE A 23 -90.43 79.33 -29.32
N TYR A 24 -90.66 79.84 -28.11
CA TYR A 24 -89.72 79.66 -27.00
C TYR A 24 -89.60 78.19 -26.57
N GLN A 25 -90.73 77.47 -26.46
CA GLN A 25 -90.72 76.04 -26.15
C GLN A 25 -89.95 75.23 -27.20
N SER A 26 -90.13 75.55 -28.50
CA SER A 26 -89.43 74.86 -29.59
C SER A 26 -87.92 75.09 -29.57
N TYR A 27 -87.47 76.32 -29.29
CA TYR A 27 -86.05 76.65 -29.20
C TYR A 27 -85.36 75.99 -27.99
N ALA A 28 -86.00 76.01 -26.81
CA ALA A 28 -85.47 75.36 -25.62
C ALA A 28 -85.35 73.84 -25.78
N LYS A 29 -86.37 73.20 -26.40
CA LYS A 29 -86.37 71.75 -26.68
C LYS A 29 -85.23 71.35 -27.60
N LYS A 30 -85.02 72.07 -28.71
CA LYS A 30 -83.99 71.76 -29.71
C LYS A 30 -82.55 71.95 -29.19
N LYS A 31 -82.34 72.88 -28.25
CA LYS A 31 -81.02 73.08 -27.61
C LYS A 31 -80.71 72.00 -26.57
N GLY A 32 -81.72 71.50 -25.85
CA GLY A 32 -81.57 70.37 -24.92
C GLY A 32 -81.27 69.04 -25.63
N GLU A 33 -81.96 68.76 -26.75
CA GLU A 33 -81.77 67.54 -27.56
C GLU A 33 -80.33 67.41 -28.10
N ASN A 34 -79.71 68.52 -28.51
CA ASN A 34 -78.34 68.51 -29.04
C ASN A 34 -77.24 68.29 -27.99
N ILE A 35 -77.49 68.61 -26.72
CA ILE A 35 -76.52 68.39 -25.63
C ILE A 35 -76.55 66.92 -25.20
N ALA A 36 -77.75 66.36 -25.02
CA ALA A 36 -77.93 64.95 -24.65
C ALA A 36 -77.31 63.99 -25.69
N ALA A 37 -77.52 64.24 -26.98
CA ALA A 37 -76.96 63.40 -28.05
C ALA A 37 -75.41 63.38 -28.08
N LYS A 38 -74.75 64.43 -27.57
CA LYS A 38 -73.28 64.52 -27.55
C LYS A 38 -72.66 63.78 -26.36
N GLU A 39 -73.37 63.68 -25.24
CA GLU A 39 -72.92 62.93 -24.07
C GLU A 39 -73.07 61.41 -24.27
N ASP A 40 -74.22 60.95 -24.77
CA ASP A 40 -74.45 59.53 -25.07
C ASP A 40 -73.41 58.96 -26.04
N SER A 41 -73.02 59.73 -27.06
CA SER A 41 -72.04 59.29 -28.05
C SER A 41 -70.61 59.15 -27.47
N LYS A 42 -70.27 59.88 -26.40
CA LYS A 42 -68.97 59.73 -25.72
C LYS A 42 -68.96 58.50 -24.83
N GLU A 43 -70.04 58.23 -24.12
CA GLU A 43 -70.17 57.05 -23.25
C GLU A 43 -70.11 55.75 -24.07
N ILE A 44 -70.79 55.70 -25.22
CA ILE A 44 -70.74 54.55 -26.14
C ILE A 44 -69.31 54.31 -26.67
N ALA A 45 -68.57 55.38 -26.99
CA ALA A 45 -67.19 55.25 -27.45
C ALA A 45 -66.26 54.67 -26.37
N MET A 46 -66.39 55.14 -25.12
CA MET A 46 -65.60 54.66 -23.98
C MET A 46 -65.92 53.20 -23.64
N LEU A 47 -67.21 52.81 -23.65
CA LEU A 47 -67.63 51.41 -23.43
C LEU A 47 -67.13 50.48 -24.54
N THR A 48 -67.08 50.96 -25.78
CA THR A 48 -66.55 50.18 -26.92
C THR A 48 -65.03 49.96 -26.80
N GLU A 49 -64.30 50.94 -26.26
CA GLU A 49 -62.84 50.82 -26.03
C GLU A 49 -62.53 49.89 -24.84
N LEU A 50 -63.31 49.95 -23.76
CA LEU A 50 -63.26 48.98 -22.65
C LEU A 50 -63.57 47.54 -23.13
N GLY A 51 -64.54 47.38 -24.04
CA GLY A 51 -64.89 46.09 -24.63
C GLY A 51 -63.78 45.45 -25.48
N LYS A 52 -62.89 46.25 -26.07
CA LYS A 52 -61.72 45.73 -26.84
C LYS A 52 -60.63 45.14 -25.94
N ASN A 53 -60.60 45.48 -24.66
CA ASN A 53 -59.58 45.06 -23.69
C ASN A 53 -60.08 43.98 -22.70
N MET A 54 -61.27 43.41 -22.89
CA MET A 54 -61.76 42.30 -22.06
C MET A 54 -61.17 40.97 -22.50
N ALA A 55 -60.67 40.18 -21.54
CA ALA A 55 -60.21 38.82 -21.76
C ALA A 55 -61.32 37.97 -22.40
N THR A 56 -61.01 37.33 -23.52
CA THR A 56 -61.94 36.49 -24.27
C THR A 56 -62.09 35.13 -23.59
N LYS A 57 -63.15 34.37 -23.93
CA LYS A 57 -63.30 32.98 -23.45
C LYS A 57 -62.12 32.09 -23.83
N SER A 58 -61.40 32.43 -24.92
CA SER A 58 -60.18 31.73 -25.34
C SER A 58 -59.04 31.92 -24.33
N ASP A 59 -58.83 33.15 -23.86
CA ASP A 59 -57.78 33.48 -22.90
C ASP A 59 -57.99 32.77 -21.56
N ILE A 60 -59.25 32.69 -21.09
CA ILE A 60 -59.62 31.96 -19.87
C ILE A 60 -59.35 30.46 -20.02
N HIS A 61 -59.64 29.89 -21.18
CA HIS A 61 -59.40 28.47 -21.46
C HIS A 61 -57.90 28.14 -21.50
N GLU A 62 -57.09 29.00 -22.12
CA GLU A 62 -55.63 28.83 -22.17
C GLU A 62 -54.99 28.93 -20.78
N ILE A 63 -55.39 29.92 -19.96
CA ILE A 63 -54.94 30.03 -18.56
C ILE A 63 -55.32 28.78 -17.75
N THR A 64 -56.52 28.23 -17.98
CA THR A 64 -56.97 27.00 -17.31
C THR A 64 -56.11 25.80 -17.69
N LEU A 65 -55.81 25.63 -18.98
CA LEU A 65 -54.94 24.55 -19.47
C LEU A 65 -53.50 24.68 -18.94
N ILE A 66 -52.97 25.90 -18.87
CA ILE A 66 -51.65 26.17 -18.31
C ILE A 66 -51.63 25.79 -16.82
N ALA A 67 -52.65 26.20 -16.05
CA ALA A 67 -52.75 25.86 -14.63
C ALA A 67 -52.84 24.34 -14.39
N GLU A 68 -53.59 23.60 -15.21
CA GLU A 68 -53.65 22.14 -15.13
C GLU A 68 -52.32 21.47 -15.49
N ARG A 69 -51.63 21.95 -16.52
CA ARG A 69 -50.29 21.45 -16.89
C ARG A 69 -49.28 21.70 -15.78
N THR A 70 -49.21 22.90 -15.24
CA THR A 70 -48.31 23.24 -14.13
C THR A 70 -48.59 22.40 -12.89
N LYS A 71 -49.87 22.15 -12.57
CA LYS A 71 -50.26 21.27 -11.46
C LYS A 71 -49.79 19.82 -11.70
N ASN A 72 -49.95 19.31 -12.91
CA ASN A 72 -49.54 17.95 -13.26
C ASN A 72 -48.01 17.79 -13.29
N GLU A 73 -47.29 18.81 -13.76
CA GLU A 73 -45.82 18.84 -13.74
C GLU A 73 -45.29 18.84 -12.29
N ALA A 74 -45.84 19.68 -11.42
CA ALA A 74 -45.47 19.71 -10.00
C ALA A 74 -45.74 18.36 -9.29
N ALA A 75 -46.86 17.71 -9.60
CA ALA A 75 -47.18 16.39 -9.05
C ALA A 75 -46.20 15.30 -9.53
N LYS A 76 -45.79 15.36 -10.79
CA LYS A 76 -44.82 14.41 -11.37
C LYS A 76 -43.43 14.60 -10.78
N GLU A 77 -42.98 15.84 -10.60
CA GLU A 77 -41.70 16.15 -9.94
C GLU A 77 -41.69 15.68 -8.49
N SER A 78 -42.78 15.91 -7.74
CA SER A 78 -42.91 15.41 -6.37
C SER A 78 -42.85 13.88 -6.30
N ALA A 79 -43.49 13.17 -7.23
CA ALA A 79 -43.46 11.71 -7.27
C ALA A 79 -42.05 11.17 -7.59
N GLN A 80 -41.32 11.83 -8.50
CA GLN A 80 -39.93 11.48 -8.82
C GLN A 80 -39.00 11.68 -7.61
N ASN A 81 -39.15 12.78 -6.89
CA ASN A 81 -38.35 13.06 -5.68
C ASN A 81 -38.61 12.02 -4.57
N ILE A 82 -39.86 11.62 -4.36
CA ILE A 82 -40.21 10.56 -3.39
C ILE A 82 -39.60 9.22 -3.81
N SER A 83 -39.69 8.88 -5.10
CA SER A 83 -39.10 7.64 -5.64
C SER A 83 -37.59 7.62 -5.44
N TYR A 84 -36.90 8.72 -5.77
CA TYR A 84 -35.45 8.86 -5.63
C TYR A 84 -34.99 8.73 -4.17
N GLU A 85 -35.64 9.43 -3.24
CA GLU A 85 -35.29 9.35 -1.82
C GLU A 85 -35.60 7.96 -1.21
N THR A 86 -36.66 7.29 -1.68
CA THR A 86 -36.99 5.93 -1.25
C THR A 86 -35.95 4.91 -1.74
N GLU A 87 -35.53 5.00 -3.00
CA GLU A 87 -34.54 4.11 -3.59
C GLU A 87 -33.13 4.34 -3.00
N LYS A 88 -32.79 5.60 -2.72
CA LYS A 88 -31.60 5.99 -1.95
C LYS A 88 -31.62 5.42 -0.54
N GLY A 89 -32.76 5.47 0.16
CA GLY A 89 -32.93 4.91 1.51
C GLY A 89 -32.80 3.39 1.58
N ARG A 90 -33.14 2.68 0.50
CA ARG A 90 -32.97 1.21 0.39
C ARG A 90 -31.53 0.76 0.20
N ASN A 91 -30.65 1.64 -0.30
CA ASN A 91 -29.24 1.36 -0.56
C ASN A 91 -28.30 1.97 0.49
N LEU A 92 -28.81 2.36 1.66
CA LEU A 92 -28.01 2.87 2.77
C LEU A 92 -27.32 1.70 3.49
N ALA A 93 -25.98 1.71 3.52
CA ALA A 93 -25.22 0.86 4.42
C ALA A 93 -25.65 1.14 5.87
N THR A 94 -26.07 0.08 6.56
CA THR A 94 -26.51 0.15 7.95
C THR A 94 -25.30 0.28 8.89
N LYS A 95 -25.54 0.64 10.16
CA LYS A 95 -24.47 0.65 11.17
C LYS A 95 -23.85 -0.74 11.36
N GLU A 96 -24.65 -1.80 11.20
CA GLU A 96 -24.21 -3.18 11.28
C GLU A 96 -23.26 -3.52 10.11
N ASP A 97 -23.58 -3.08 8.88
CA ASP A 97 -22.70 -3.22 7.72
C ASP A 97 -21.35 -2.52 7.93
N ILE A 98 -21.37 -1.31 8.50
CA ILE A 98 -20.15 -0.56 8.82
C ILE A 98 -19.32 -1.31 9.88
N GLU A 99 -19.96 -1.87 10.90
CA GLU A 99 -19.28 -2.63 11.96
C GLU A 99 -18.68 -3.94 11.41
N GLU A 100 -19.40 -4.66 10.57
CA GLU A 100 -18.92 -5.88 9.89
C GLU A 100 -17.73 -5.56 8.97
N ILE A 101 -17.85 -4.52 8.15
CA ILE A 101 -16.75 -4.06 7.29
C ILE A 101 -15.54 -3.64 8.13
N THR A 102 -15.75 -2.95 9.25
CA THR A 102 -14.65 -2.53 10.14
C THR A 102 -13.94 -3.72 10.76
N LYS A 103 -14.69 -4.72 11.25
CA LYS A 103 -14.11 -5.98 11.75
C LYS A 103 -13.35 -6.72 10.65
N GLY A 104 -13.91 -6.78 9.44
CA GLY A 104 -13.23 -7.36 8.28
C GLY A 104 -11.92 -6.64 7.94
N MET A 105 -11.91 -5.30 7.95
CA MET A 105 -10.70 -4.51 7.74
C MET A 105 -9.64 -4.74 8.82
N GLU A 106 -10.05 -4.91 10.08
CA GLU A 106 -9.13 -5.18 11.19
C GLU A 106 -8.49 -6.57 11.06
N ILE A 107 -9.27 -7.59 10.69
CA ILE A 107 -8.76 -8.94 10.40
C ILE A 107 -7.75 -8.89 9.25
N ILE A 108 -8.11 -8.25 8.12
CA ILE A 108 -7.23 -8.11 6.95
C ILE A 108 -5.94 -7.38 7.33
N LYS A 109 -6.03 -6.28 8.09
CA LYS A 109 -4.86 -5.53 8.55
C LYS A 109 -3.94 -6.39 9.41
N ASN A 110 -4.51 -7.16 10.34
CA ASN A 110 -3.74 -8.05 11.19
C ASN A 110 -3.08 -9.17 10.37
N GLU A 111 -3.79 -9.77 9.43
CA GLU A 111 -3.25 -10.78 8.51
C GLU A 111 -2.07 -10.24 7.69
N ILE A 112 -2.22 -9.07 7.08
CA ILE A 112 -1.15 -8.38 6.33
C ILE A 112 0.04 -8.10 7.26
N SER A 113 -0.20 -7.61 8.48
CA SER A 113 0.85 -7.35 9.46
C SER A 113 1.63 -8.61 9.83
N PHE A 114 0.93 -9.72 10.11
CA PHE A 114 1.56 -11.00 10.41
C PHE A 114 2.29 -11.58 9.21
N GLU A 115 1.74 -11.46 8.00
CA GLU A 115 2.42 -11.90 6.79
C GLU A 115 3.72 -11.11 6.55
N ASN A 116 3.68 -9.79 6.70
CA ASN A 116 4.86 -8.95 6.59
C ASN A 116 5.91 -9.31 7.65
N GLN A 117 5.49 -9.57 8.89
CA GLN A 117 6.39 -10.03 9.95
C GLN A 117 7.02 -11.39 9.62
N ARG A 118 6.24 -12.37 9.11
CA ARG A 118 6.76 -13.66 8.67
C ARG A 118 7.79 -13.50 7.54
N LYS A 119 7.49 -12.64 6.55
CA LYS A 119 8.42 -12.33 5.46
C LYS A 119 9.71 -11.71 5.99
N HIS A 120 9.62 -10.76 6.92
CA HIS A 120 10.80 -10.13 7.52
C HIS A 120 11.66 -11.14 8.29
N ASN A 121 11.06 -11.95 9.17
CA ASN A 121 11.77 -12.99 9.92
C ASN A 121 12.44 -14.02 8.99
N PHE A 122 11.77 -14.40 7.90
CA PHE A 122 12.34 -15.31 6.91
C PHE A 122 13.56 -14.69 6.21
N ILE A 123 13.49 -13.41 5.84
CA ILE A 123 14.61 -12.68 5.23
C ILE A 123 15.77 -12.55 6.21
N GLU A 124 15.53 -12.14 7.47
CA GLU A 124 16.57 -12.00 8.50
C GLU A 124 17.25 -13.34 8.77
N ALA A 125 16.47 -14.40 9.00
CA ALA A 125 17.01 -15.74 9.19
C ALA A 125 17.85 -16.19 8.00
N ARG A 126 17.39 -15.96 6.76
CA ARG A 126 18.15 -16.29 5.55
C ARG A 126 19.47 -15.51 5.48
N THR A 127 19.47 -14.21 5.76
CA THR A 127 20.69 -13.39 5.78
C THR A 127 21.68 -13.87 6.84
N GLU A 128 21.21 -14.24 8.03
CA GLU A 128 22.07 -14.80 9.08
C GLU A 128 22.79 -16.08 8.63
N ARG A 129 22.12 -16.96 7.86
CA ARG A 129 22.74 -18.19 7.33
C ARG A 129 23.93 -17.87 6.42
N PHE A 130 23.76 -16.91 5.52
CA PHE A 130 24.82 -16.46 4.61
C PHE A 130 26.03 -15.92 5.38
N ILE A 131 25.80 -15.11 6.42
CA ILE A 131 26.87 -14.55 7.25
C ILE A 131 27.56 -15.67 8.06
N ASN A 132 26.79 -16.62 8.60
CA ASN A 132 27.33 -17.73 9.38
C ASN A 132 28.29 -18.58 8.54
N ILE A 133 27.95 -18.87 7.27
CA ILE A 133 28.84 -19.61 6.36
C ILE A 133 30.19 -18.89 6.19
N LEU A 134 30.17 -17.59 5.89
CA LEU A 134 31.39 -16.82 5.70
C LEU A 134 32.27 -16.82 6.96
N ASN A 135 31.66 -16.60 8.13
CA ASN A 135 32.39 -16.62 9.40
C ASN A 135 33.05 -17.97 9.65
N ARG A 136 32.31 -19.07 9.47
CA ARG A 136 32.82 -20.44 9.70
C ARG A 136 33.90 -20.83 8.69
N ALA A 137 33.78 -20.40 7.44
CA ALA A 137 34.83 -20.61 6.43
C ALA A 137 36.14 -19.91 6.86
N GLY A 138 36.04 -18.69 7.39
CA GLY A 138 37.18 -17.97 7.96
C GLY A 138 37.82 -18.68 9.16
N GLU A 139 37.00 -19.23 10.07
CA GLU A 139 37.49 -20.05 11.19
C GLU A 139 38.30 -21.26 10.68
N ILE A 140 37.76 -22.01 9.71
CA ILE A 140 38.46 -23.17 9.13
C ILE A 140 39.79 -22.78 8.48
N GLN A 141 39.84 -21.65 7.78
CA GLN A 141 41.08 -21.15 7.23
C GLN A 141 42.11 -20.81 8.33
N SER A 142 41.67 -20.24 9.45
CA SER A 142 42.51 -19.89 10.60
C SER A 142 43.05 -21.12 11.36
N TYR A 143 42.35 -22.25 11.32
CA TYR A 143 42.75 -23.47 12.01
C TYR A 143 44.07 -24.05 11.52
N GLN A 144 44.52 -23.73 10.31
CA GLN A 144 45.86 -24.08 9.82
C GLN A 144 46.96 -23.51 10.74
N ALA A 145 46.83 -22.24 11.12
CA ALA A 145 47.77 -21.56 12.01
C ALA A 145 47.67 -22.09 13.45
N THR A 146 46.45 -22.40 13.89
CA THR A 146 46.20 -23.01 15.20
C THR A 146 46.86 -24.39 15.31
N LEU A 147 46.69 -25.24 14.30
CA LEU A 147 47.36 -26.53 14.25
C LEU A 147 48.88 -26.35 14.28
N MET A 148 49.43 -25.45 13.45
CA MET A 148 50.87 -25.17 13.43
C MET A 148 51.40 -24.83 14.82
N TYR A 149 50.71 -23.98 15.59
CA TYR A 149 51.08 -23.65 16.96
C TYR A 149 51.05 -24.87 17.89
N TYR A 150 50.03 -25.72 17.79
CA TYR A 150 49.93 -26.94 18.59
C TYR A 150 51.00 -27.97 18.29
N LEU A 151 51.45 -28.06 17.03
CA LEU A 151 52.52 -29.00 16.66
C LEU A 151 53.84 -28.71 17.37
N TYR A 152 54.13 -27.46 17.76
CA TYR A 152 55.35 -27.12 18.49
C TYR A 152 55.33 -27.50 19.98
N ASN A 153 54.18 -27.93 20.51
CA ASN A 153 54.03 -28.33 21.91
C ASN A 153 53.72 -29.84 22.00
N ASN A 154 54.65 -30.64 22.51
CA ASN A 154 54.48 -32.10 22.63
C ASN A 154 53.40 -32.54 23.64
N SER A 155 52.81 -31.61 24.38
CA SER A 155 51.69 -31.86 25.31
C SER A 155 50.34 -31.42 24.76
N SER A 156 50.23 -31.15 23.47
CA SER A 156 49.04 -30.57 22.85
C SER A 156 47.99 -31.57 22.34
N VAL A 157 48.15 -32.87 22.59
CA VAL A 157 47.26 -33.93 22.04
C VAL A 157 45.79 -33.60 22.23
N ASP A 158 45.38 -33.27 23.47
CA ASP A 158 43.98 -32.93 23.77
C ASP A 158 43.52 -31.70 22.98
N ARG A 159 44.37 -30.67 22.85
CA ARG A 159 44.05 -29.47 22.07
C ARG A 159 43.94 -29.75 20.58
N ILE A 160 44.74 -30.68 20.05
CA ILE A 160 44.65 -31.11 18.65
C ILE A 160 43.36 -31.92 18.44
N MET A 161 42.95 -32.74 19.41
CA MET A 161 41.66 -33.45 19.37
C MET A 161 40.48 -32.47 19.41
N ASP A 162 40.51 -31.48 20.30
CA ASP A 162 39.51 -30.41 20.37
C ASP A 162 39.43 -29.63 19.05
N LEU A 163 40.58 -29.37 18.41
CA LEU A 163 40.64 -28.72 17.11
C LEU A 163 39.94 -29.55 16.02
N ILE A 164 40.16 -30.87 16.00
CA ILE A 164 39.47 -31.78 15.06
C ILE A 164 37.95 -31.72 15.28
N GLU A 165 37.50 -31.74 16.53
CA GLU A 165 36.06 -31.64 16.85
C GLU A 165 35.47 -30.31 16.37
N GLN A 166 36.17 -29.20 16.60
CA GLN A 166 35.75 -27.87 16.15
C GLN A 166 35.67 -27.79 14.63
N ILE A 167 36.69 -28.27 13.91
CA ILE A 167 36.69 -28.32 12.44
C ILE A 167 35.48 -29.11 11.93
N ASN A 168 35.23 -30.31 12.49
CA ASN A 168 34.10 -31.15 12.09
C ASN A 168 32.76 -30.46 12.32
N LYS A 169 32.60 -29.78 13.47
CA LYS A 169 31.39 -29.04 13.80
C LYS A 169 31.16 -27.88 12.83
N ASP A 170 32.19 -27.10 12.53
CA ASP A 170 32.08 -25.95 11.63
C ASP A 170 31.82 -26.39 10.18
N MET A 171 32.46 -27.47 9.71
CA MET A 171 32.13 -28.06 8.39
C MET A 171 30.68 -28.54 8.31
N GLN A 172 30.17 -29.17 9.39
CA GLN A 172 28.77 -29.60 9.45
C GLN A 172 27.81 -28.42 9.41
N ILE A 173 28.11 -27.34 10.15
CA ILE A 173 27.31 -26.11 10.15
C ILE A 173 27.27 -25.52 8.74
N ILE A 174 28.43 -25.34 8.10
CA ILE A 174 28.50 -24.79 6.73
C ILE A 174 27.68 -25.64 5.76
N THR A 175 27.83 -26.96 5.83
CA THR A 175 27.08 -27.89 4.97
C THR A 175 25.57 -27.76 5.19
N TYR A 176 25.14 -27.69 6.45
CA TYR A 176 23.74 -27.53 6.80
C TYR A 176 23.18 -26.21 6.29
N GLU A 177 23.86 -25.09 6.57
CA GLU A 177 23.42 -23.76 6.16
C GLU A 177 23.37 -23.62 4.63
N THR A 178 24.37 -24.18 3.94
CA THR A 178 24.42 -24.21 2.47
C THR A 178 23.19 -24.92 1.91
N ARG A 179 22.84 -26.09 2.44
CA ARG A 179 21.64 -26.83 2.03
C ARG A 179 20.37 -26.03 2.29
N MET A 180 20.25 -25.40 3.46
CA MET A 180 19.08 -24.58 3.80
C MET A 180 18.92 -23.37 2.86
N ILE A 181 20.02 -22.78 2.41
CA ILE A 181 20.00 -21.73 1.41
C ILE A 181 19.58 -22.30 0.06
N LEU A 182 20.21 -23.37 -0.42
CA LEU A 182 19.93 -23.94 -1.74
C LEU A 182 18.45 -24.34 -1.91
N VAL A 183 17.81 -24.92 -0.88
CA VAL A 183 16.38 -25.29 -0.95
C VAL A 183 15.44 -24.08 -0.95
N SER A 184 15.94 -22.89 -0.59
CA SER A 184 15.14 -21.66 -0.53
C SER A 184 15.16 -20.86 -1.83
N PHE A 185 15.88 -21.32 -2.86
CA PHE A 185 15.97 -20.68 -4.18
C PHE A 185 15.42 -21.61 -5.26
N GLU A 186 14.64 -21.06 -6.19
CA GLU A 186 14.12 -21.81 -7.35
C GLU A 186 15.23 -22.06 -8.38
N ASP A 187 16.07 -21.05 -8.66
CA ASP A 187 17.27 -21.17 -9.48
C ASP A 187 18.52 -21.10 -8.59
N VAL A 188 19.28 -22.19 -8.59
CA VAL A 188 20.52 -22.31 -7.82
C VAL A 188 21.77 -21.87 -8.59
N SER A 189 21.64 -21.55 -9.88
CA SER A 189 22.77 -21.13 -10.74
C SER A 189 23.53 -19.91 -10.18
N PRO A 190 22.87 -18.87 -9.62
CA PRO A 190 23.59 -17.76 -8.99
C PRO A 190 24.37 -18.16 -7.73
N LEU A 191 24.08 -19.32 -7.14
CA LEU A 191 24.65 -19.82 -5.89
C LEU A 191 25.85 -20.75 -6.11
N ILE A 192 26.38 -20.87 -7.34
CA ILE A 192 27.62 -21.61 -7.60
C ILE A 192 28.77 -21.20 -6.64
N PRO A 193 29.01 -19.89 -6.34
CA PRO A 193 30.05 -19.50 -5.39
C PRO A 193 29.84 -20.08 -3.98
N LEU A 194 28.59 -20.23 -3.54
CA LEU A 194 28.27 -20.85 -2.26
C LEU A 194 28.67 -22.33 -2.24
N SER A 195 28.31 -23.08 -3.29
CA SER A 195 28.65 -24.50 -3.40
C SER A 195 30.16 -24.72 -3.49
N ASN A 196 30.86 -23.93 -4.30
CA ASN A 196 32.31 -24.00 -4.42
C ASN A 196 33.00 -23.73 -3.07
N LEU A 197 32.54 -22.70 -2.35
CA LEU A 197 33.07 -22.40 -1.01
C LEU A 197 32.85 -23.57 -0.06
N ASN A 198 31.63 -24.12 0.00
CA ASN A 198 31.32 -25.27 0.85
C ASN A 198 32.24 -26.47 0.57
N ASP A 199 32.41 -26.82 -0.70
CA ASP A 199 33.19 -28.00 -1.10
C ASP A 199 34.68 -27.82 -0.78
N ASN A 200 35.25 -26.66 -1.13
CA ASN A 200 36.67 -26.40 -0.89
C ASN A 200 36.99 -26.18 0.59
N VAL A 201 36.07 -25.61 1.38
CA VAL A 201 36.21 -25.54 2.84
C VAL A 201 36.17 -26.93 3.47
N PHE A 202 35.29 -27.82 2.98
CA PHE A 202 35.25 -29.20 3.44
C PHE A 202 36.56 -29.94 3.14
N HIS A 203 37.10 -29.77 1.93
CA HIS A 203 38.40 -30.33 1.57
C HIS A 203 39.53 -29.80 2.45
N LEU A 204 39.60 -28.48 2.66
CA LEU A 204 40.60 -27.86 3.52
C LEU A 204 40.49 -28.35 4.98
N GLY A 205 39.28 -28.36 5.55
CA GLY A 205 39.05 -28.86 6.90
C GLY A 205 39.47 -30.32 7.05
N THR A 206 39.22 -31.15 6.02
CA THR A 206 39.67 -32.54 5.97
C THR A 206 41.19 -32.65 5.96
N GLU A 207 41.91 -31.84 5.15
CA GLU A 207 43.38 -31.81 5.15
C GLU A 207 43.94 -31.48 6.53
N ILE A 208 43.40 -30.44 7.19
CA ILE A 208 43.80 -30.05 8.54
C ILE A 208 43.57 -31.22 9.52
N CYS A 209 42.42 -31.89 9.45
CA CYS A 209 42.12 -33.04 10.31
C CYS A 209 43.06 -34.22 10.08
N VAL A 210 43.46 -34.48 8.83
CA VAL A 210 44.43 -35.54 8.49
C VAL A 210 45.80 -35.24 9.10
N HIS A 211 46.29 -34.01 8.92
CA HIS A 211 47.56 -33.59 9.52
C HIS A 211 47.52 -33.63 11.05
N ALA A 212 46.43 -33.15 11.65
CA ALA A 212 46.17 -33.22 13.09
C ALA A 212 46.17 -34.67 13.61
N SER A 213 45.53 -35.58 12.88
CA SER A 213 45.47 -37.01 13.24
C SER A 213 46.85 -37.68 13.18
N HIS A 214 47.65 -37.38 12.15
CA HIS A 214 49.03 -37.84 12.07
C HIS A 214 49.86 -37.32 13.24
N ALA A 215 49.71 -36.03 13.59
CA ALA A 215 50.42 -35.44 14.72
C ALA A 215 50.06 -36.12 16.05
N ILE A 216 48.77 -36.35 16.32
CA ILE A 216 48.31 -37.09 17.50
C ILE A 216 48.96 -38.48 17.55
N SER A 217 48.96 -39.20 16.43
CA SER A 217 49.57 -40.53 16.33
C SER A 217 51.06 -40.49 16.66
N TYR A 218 51.82 -39.55 16.07
CA TYR A 218 53.25 -39.42 16.33
C TYR A 218 53.56 -39.04 17.77
N ILE A 219 52.83 -38.09 18.36
CA ILE A 219 53.03 -37.67 19.76
C ILE A 219 52.69 -38.82 20.72
N THR A 220 51.55 -39.50 20.50
CA THR A 220 51.10 -40.60 21.36
C THR A 220 52.05 -41.80 21.28
N ASN A 221 52.50 -42.15 20.08
CA ASN A 221 53.46 -43.24 19.90
C ASN A 221 54.83 -42.88 20.46
N TRP A 222 55.28 -41.63 20.33
CA TRP A 222 56.50 -41.17 20.98
C TRP A 222 56.41 -41.35 22.50
N ASN A 223 55.34 -40.84 23.14
CA ASN A 223 55.12 -40.98 24.58
C ASN A 223 55.11 -42.44 25.01
N LYS A 224 54.31 -43.28 24.35
CA LYS A 224 54.16 -44.70 24.69
C LYS A 224 55.47 -45.47 24.56
N MET A 225 56.23 -45.26 23.48
CA MET A 225 57.51 -45.96 23.27
C MET A 225 58.56 -45.46 24.25
N TYR A 226 58.57 -44.17 24.58
CA TYR A 226 59.47 -43.62 25.58
C TYR A 226 59.20 -44.19 26.99
N GLU A 227 57.93 -44.28 27.39
CA GLU A 227 57.52 -44.91 28.65
C GLU A 227 57.92 -46.39 28.72
N LEU A 228 57.70 -47.15 27.64
CA LEU A 228 58.11 -48.55 27.55
C LEU A 228 59.62 -48.71 27.70
N HIS A 229 60.42 -47.84 27.05
CA HIS A 229 61.87 -47.84 27.23
C HIS A 229 62.26 -47.56 28.69
N ILE A 230 61.60 -46.62 29.37
CA ILE A 230 61.86 -46.34 30.78
C ILE A 230 61.64 -47.58 31.64
N GLN A 231 60.58 -48.35 31.37
CA GLN A 231 60.19 -49.53 32.13
C GLN A 231 61.07 -50.75 31.83
N THR A 232 61.34 -51.04 30.56
CA THR A 232 62.01 -52.29 30.14
C THR A 232 63.51 -52.12 29.92
N LYS A 233 63.99 -50.89 29.73
CA LYS A 233 65.35 -50.55 29.26
C LYS A 233 65.72 -51.12 27.89
N GLU A 234 64.74 -51.57 27.11
CA GLU A 234 64.99 -52.11 25.76
C GLU A 234 65.27 -50.98 24.77
N GLN A 235 66.35 -51.12 24.00
CA GLN A 235 66.81 -50.09 23.05
C GLN A 235 65.86 -49.90 21.87
N SER A 236 65.15 -50.97 21.45
CA SER A 236 64.22 -50.92 20.32
C SER A 236 63.08 -49.91 20.53
N PHE A 237 62.67 -49.68 21.79
CA PHE A 237 61.62 -48.72 22.12
C PHE A 237 62.09 -47.27 22.00
N ILE A 238 63.31 -46.94 22.43
CA ILE A 238 63.82 -45.57 22.29
C ILE A 238 64.07 -45.22 20.82
N GLU A 239 64.52 -46.17 20.00
CA GLU A 239 64.66 -46.00 18.55
C GLU A 239 63.31 -45.65 17.90
N LYS A 240 62.24 -46.38 18.23
CA LYS A 240 60.88 -46.09 17.75
C LYS A 240 60.35 -44.75 18.25
N ALA A 241 60.67 -44.35 19.48
CA ALA A 241 60.30 -43.04 20.00
C ALA A 241 60.96 -41.93 19.18
N ILE A 242 62.27 -42.04 18.91
CA ILE A 242 63.01 -41.09 18.07
C ILE A 242 62.43 -41.04 16.66
N GLU A 243 62.08 -42.19 16.07
CA GLU A 243 61.46 -42.25 14.74
C GLU A 243 60.15 -41.45 14.70
N ASN A 244 59.27 -41.61 15.68
CA ASN A 244 58.00 -40.86 15.75
C ASN A 244 58.24 -39.36 15.95
N LYS A 245 59.23 -38.98 16.75
CA LYS A 245 59.61 -37.58 16.93
C LYS A 245 60.10 -36.97 15.60
N ASN A 246 60.94 -37.69 14.85
CA ASN A 246 61.42 -37.25 13.55
C ASN A 246 60.28 -37.09 12.54
N LYS A 247 59.28 -38.00 12.56
CA LYS A 247 58.07 -37.88 11.73
C LYS A 247 57.24 -36.64 12.08
N LEU A 248 57.11 -36.32 13.37
CA LEU A 248 56.44 -35.10 13.81
C LEU A 248 57.19 -33.83 13.35
N GLU A 249 58.52 -33.80 13.50
CA GLU A 249 59.35 -32.69 13.01
C GLU A 249 59.30 -32.54 11.48
N TYR A 250 59.22 -33.66 10.76
CA TYR A 250 59.02 -33.65 9.32
C TYR A 250 57.66 -33.07 8.95
N LEU A 251 56.59 -33.50 9.63
CA LEU A 251 55.24 -32.95 9.43
C LEU A 251 55.21 -31.44 9.69
N GLN A 252 55.80 -30.97 10.79
CA GLN A 252 55.89 -29.53 11.13
C GLN A 252 56.51 -28.68 10.02
N LYS A 253 57.57 -29.19 9.37
CA LYS A 253 58.34 -28.45 8.36
C LYS A 253 57.71 -28.51 6.96
N ASN A 254 56.93 -29.54 6.69
CA ASN A 254 56.43 -29.85 5.34
C ASN A 254 54.92 -29.82 5.24
N ILE A 255 54.21 -29.30 6.25
CA ILE A 255 52.76 -29.16 6.19
C ILE A 255 52.39 -28.18 5.08
N SER A 256 51.50 -28.63 4.19
CA SER A 256 50.93 -27.83 3.12
C SER A 256 49.44 -28.18 2.99
N TYR A 257 48.70 -27.23 2.43
CA TYR A 257 47.25 -27.32 2.26
C TYR A 257 46.94 -26.97 0.81
N GLU A 258 46.45 -27.93 0.04
CA GLU A 258 46.16 -27.74 -1.38
C GLU A 258 44.99 -26.75 -1.58
N TYR A 259 44.03 -26.77 -0.65
CA TYR A 259 42.79 -26.02 -0.76
C TYR A 259 42.83 -24.64 -0.11
N LYS A 260 43.94 -24.26 0.52
CA LYS A 260 44.06 -22.96 1.23
C LYS A 260 43.73 -21.78 0.31
N ASP A 261 44.37 -21.73 -0.86
CA ASP A 261 44.24 -20.60 -1.78
C ASP A 261 42.87 -20.65 -2.49
N LYS A 262 42.38 -21.85 -2.83
CA LYS A 262 41.02 -22.05 -3.38
C LYS A 262 39.94 -21.54 -2.43
N VAL A 263 40.05 -21.83 -1.14
CA VAL A 263 39.11 -21.33 -0.12
C VAL A 263 39.17 -19.82 -0.03
N GLN A 264 40.36 -19.22 -0.05
CA GLN A 264 40.52 -17.76 -0.08
C GLN A 264 39.79 -17.14 -1.28
N GLU A 265 40.03 -17.65 -2.48
CA GLU A 265 39.39 -17.19 -3.72
C GLU A 265 37.86 -17.35 -3.66
N ASN A 266 37.36 -18.52 -3.21
CA ASN A 266 35.91 -18.73 -3.12
C ASN A 266 35.24 -17.89 -2.03
N MET A 267 35.93 -17.52 -0.95
CA MET A 267 35.39 -16.57 0.02
C MET A 267 35.21 -15.19 -0.62
N GLU A 268 36.15 -14.75 -1.46
CA GLU A 268 36.04 -13.48 -2.20
C GLU A 268 34.87 -13.52 -3.20
N GLU A 269 34.75 -14.61 -3.97
CA GLU A 269 33.61 -14.83 -4.87
C GLU A 269 32.26 -14.88 -4.11
N TYR A 270 32.26 -15.50 -2.93
CA TYR A 270 31.10 -15.57 -2.07
C TYR A 270 30.72 -14.20 -1.52
N ILE A 271 31.68 -13.38 -1.10
CA ILE A 271 31.45 -11.99 -0.69
C ILE A 271 30.82 -11.18 -1.83
N LEU A 272 31.29 -11.37 -3.08
CA LEU A 272 30.67 -10.75 -4.25
C LEU A 272 29.24 -11.24 -4.49
N LEU A 273 28.95 -12.53 -4.24
CA LEU A 273 27.59 -13.04 -4.24
C LEU A 273 26.73 -12.37 -3.18
N LEU A 274 27.21 -12.23 -1.94
CA LEU A 274 26.50 -11.52 -0.87
C LEU A 274 26.19 -10.09 -1.28
N HIS A 275 27.16 -9.38 -1.85
CA HIS A 275 26.96 -8.03 -2.34
C HIS A 275 25.89 -7.95 -3.45
N ARG A 276 25.83 -8.93 -4.36
CA ARG A 276 24.76 -8.98 -5.38
C ARG A 276 23.38 -9.26 -4.78
N LEU A 277 23.29 -10.15 -3.79
CA LEU A 277 22.01 -10.56 -3.18
C LEU A 277 21.42 -9.50 -2.26
N PHE A 278 22.28 -8.76 -1.55
CA PHE A 278 21.87 -7.86 -0.47
C PHE A 278 22.27 -6.39 -0.71
N GLY A 279 23.03 -6.08 -1.76
CA GLY A 279 23.49 -4.72 -2.05
C GLY A 279 24.27 -4.09 -0.90
N ASN A 280 23.98 -2.80 -0.63
CA ASN A 280 24.50 -2.05 0.52
C ASN A 280 23.69 -2.31 1.81
N GLU A 281 22.64 -3.13 1.76
CA GLU A 281 21.72 -3.40 2.88
C GLU A 281 22.13 -4.63 3.70
N ILE A 282 23.33 -5.19 3.48
CA ILE A 282 23.98 -5.99 4.52
C ILE A 282 24.27 -5.03 5.67
N PHE A 283 23.28 -4.80 6.52
CA PHE A 283 23.50 -4.35 7.88
C PHE A 283 24.27 -5.48 8.55
N ILE A 284 25.58 -5.54 8.31
CA ILE A 284 26.48 -6.22 9.21
C ILE A 284 26.29 -5.44 10.50
N LYS A 285 25.42 -5.94 11.39
CA LYS A 285 25.29 -5.47 12.77
C LYS A 285 26.62 -5.80 13.46
N TYR A 286 27.71 -5.12 13.07
CA TYR A 286 28.87 -4.95 13.91
C TYR A 286 28.40 -4.06 15.05
N LYS A 287 27.77 -4.67 16.06
CA LYS A 287 27.93 -4.17 17.42
C LYS A 287 29.42 -4.33 17.73
N ILE A 288 30.22 -3.35 17.34
CA ILE A 288 31.45 -3.07 18.06
C ILE A 288 30.97 -2.77 19.47
N LYS A 289 30.98 -3.76 20.35
CA LYS A 289 31.00 -3.48 21.78
C LYS A 289 32.32 -2.74 21.98
N PRO A 290 32.32 -1.47 22.38
CA PRO A 290 33.54 -0.88 22.89
C PRO A 290 33.87 -1.69 24.15
N GLU A 291 34.98 -2.42 24.11
CA GLU A 291 35.58 -2.95 25.32
C GLU A 291 35.85 -1.75 26.23
N ARG A 292 35.28 -1.80 27.43
CA ARG A 292 35.62 -0.94 28.56
C ARG A 292 36.44 -1.76 29.53
#